data_AF-A0A366GKA7-F1
#
_entry.id   AF-A0A366GKA7-F1
#
_cell.length_a   1.000
_cell.length_b   1.000
_cell.length_c   1.000
_cell.angle_alpha   90.00
_cell.angle_beta   90.00
_cell.angle_gamma   90.00
#
_symmetry.space_group_name_H-M   'P 1'
#
loop_
_entity.id
_entity.type
_entity.pdbx_description
1 polymer ?
#
loop_
_entity_poly.entity_id
_entity_poly.type
_entity_poly.pdbx_seq_one_letter_code
_entity_poly.pdbx_strand_id
1 'polypeptide(L)'
;MQQTKKLTQSDIIIAVMSGPFLQRGEPALISKWYRTKMALTNGVDLVVELPYAFATQKAETFANGAISILNALGVSEICFGSEDGQAENFYNTIAIQKNEEETFNRLVKQFMNAGNSYAKATSEAFLHILPSEKNVDMSQPNNILGLQYIKAILLQNSSMQAQTIKRFASHYHDETFHDQHIASATSIRKQLFNENSSSTTIEPFIPKMTASLLEKYKQNYGTLHNWEKYFSFFKYKLMTMSSEDLQHIYEMEEGLEHRILSKIQNSSSFYSFMEALKTKRYTWTRLQRACTHILTNTTKEEIHKANIEQHAPYIRLLGMSQKGQTYLSRNKKKIELPILTHTKTFEHPTLDIERKSNAVYFSIMQEPLRTQLLKQDATHHPIRYDEIMKKFL
;
A
#
# COMPACT_ATOMS: atom_id res chain seq x y z
N MET A 1 -1.60 12.30 11.24
CA MET A 1 -1.74 13.65 10.63
C MET A 1 -1.65 14.77 11.65
N GLN A 2 -2.67 15.03 12.49
CA GLN A 2 -2.57 16.11 13.49
C GLN A 2 -1.40 15.91 14.47
N GLN A 3 -1.23 14.67 14.97
CA GLN A 3 -0.08 14.31 15.80
C GLN A 3 1.26 14.44 15.05
N THR A 4 1.29 14.11 13.75
CA THR A 4 2.48 14.32 12.89
C THR A 4 2.85 15.80 12.86
N LYS A 5 1.90 16.69 12.55
CA LYS A 5 2.13 18.15 12.56
C LYS A 5 2.64 18.64 13.92
N LYS A 6 2.10 18.09 15.02
CA LYS A 6 2.51 18.46 16.38
C LYS A 6 3.94 17.99 16.68
N LEU A 7 4.29 16.78 16.28
CA LEU A 7 5.59 16.16 16.56
C LEU A 7 6.71 16.79 15.74
N THR A 8 6.49 16.99 14.44
CA THR A 8 7.52 17.46 13.50
C THR A 8 7.51 18.97 13.30
N GLN A 9 6.45 19.68 13.75
CA GLN A 9 6.22 21.09 13.47
C GLN A 9 6.31 21.43 11.97
N SER A 10 5.96 20.48 11.11
CA SER A 10 6.17 20.55 9.66
C SER A 10 5.41 21.70 8.99
N ASP A 11 6.08 22.44 8.12
CA ASP A 11 5.46 23.46 7.24
C ASP A 11 4.60 22.84 6.13
N ILE A 12 5.04 21.69 5.61
CA ILE A 12 4.44 20.97 4.48
C ILE A 12 4.30 19.50 4.84
N ILE A 13 3.15 18.91 4.53
CA ILE A 13 2.96 17.46 4.61
C ILE A 13 2.83 16.83 3.24
N ILE A 14 3.71 15.86 2.97
CA ILE A 14 3.72 15.07 1.74
C ILE A 14 3.31 13.63 2.07
N ALA A 15 2.38 13.07 1.30
CA ALA A 15 1.97 11.68 1.39
C ALA A 15 2.28 10.94 0.08
N VAL A 16 2.99 9.82 0.19
CA VAL A 16 3.12 8.82 -0.87
C VAL A 16 2.03 7.76 -0.65
N MET A 17 1.14 7.58 -1.62
CA MET A 17 -0.06 6.77 -1.47
C MET A 17 -0.18 5.73 -2.57
N SER A 18 -0.47 4.47 -2.21
CA SER A 18 -0.75 3.42 -3.20
C SER A 18 -1.88 3.81 -4.15
N GLY A 19 -1.71 3.46 -5.43
CA GLY A 19 -2.70 3.62 -6.48
C GLY A 19 -3.89 2.64 -6.35
N PRO A 20 -4.33 1.98 -7.44
CA PRO A 20 -5.56 1.18 -7.44
C PRO A 20 -5.52 -0.05 -6.53
N PHE A 21 -4.34 -0.64 -6.33
CA PHE A 21 -4.13 -1.81 -5.47
C PHE A 21 -3.14 -1.46 -4.36
N LEU A 22 -3.38 -2.02 -3.17
CA LEU A 22 -2.65 -1.69 -1.95
C LEU A 22 -1.54 -2.71 -1.67
N GLN A 23 -0.70 -2.43 -0.68
CA GLN A 23 0.40 -3.31 -0.23
C GLN A 23 -0.03 -4.73 0.09
N ARG A 24 -1.25 -4.91 0.60
CA ARG A 24 -1.78 -6.22 0.98
C ARG A 24 -2.43 -6.98 -0.17
N GLY A 25 -2.36 -6.45 -1.40
CA GLY A 25 -3.01 -7.02 -2.58
C GLY A 25 -4.52 -6.76 -2.65
N GLU A 26 -5.08 -5.93 -1.77
CA GLU A 26 -6.48 -5.52 -1.85
C GLU A 26 -6.66 -4.42 -2.90
N PRO A 27 -7.75 -4.42 -3.70
CA PRO A 27 -8.16 -3.22 -4.41
C PRO A 27 -8.47 -2.11 -3.40
N ALA A 28 -8.06 -0.88 -3.69
CA ALA A 28 -8.45 0.26 -2.90
C ALA A 28 -9.98 0.41 -2.93
N LEU A 29 -10.61 0.69 -1.78
CA LEU A 29 -12.08 0.77 -1.67
C LEU A 29 -12.71 1.75 -2.67
N ILE A 30 -12.02 2.86 -2.91
CA ILE A 30 -12.38 3.91 -3.86
C ILE A 30 -11.13 4.40 -4.59
N SER A 31 -11.34 5.10 -5.70
CA SER A 31 -10.27 5.54 -6.59
C SER A 31 -9.19 6.37 -5.88
N LYS A 32 -7.94 6.28 -6.38
CA LYS A 32 -6.81 7.08 -5.90
C LYS A 32 -7.11 8.59 -5.91
N TRP A 33 -7.93 9.04 -6.85
CA TRP A 33 -8.39 10.42 -6.98
C TRP A 33 -9.31 10.83 -5.81
N TYR A 34 -10.28 10.01 -5.41
CA TYR A 34 -11.12 10.32 -4.25
C TYR A 34 -10.35 10.24 -2.93
N ARG A 35 -9.44 9.26 -2.78
CA ARG A 35 -8.55 9.20 -1.61
C ARG A 35 -7.61 10.40 -1.54
N THR A 36 -7.17 10.93 -2.68
CA THR A 36 -6.41 12.19 -2.75
C THR A 36 -7.24 13.38 -2.23
N LYS A 37 -8.50 13.50 -2.66
CA LYS A 37 -9.43 14.52 -2.11
C LYS A 37 -9.57 14.41 -0.59
N MET A 38 -9.71 13.18 -0.07
CA MET A 38 -9.77 12.93 1.37
C MET A 38 -8.47 13.33 2.08
N ALA A 39 -7.29 13.02 1.52
CA ALA A 39 -6.01 13.41 2.11
C ALA A 39 -5.84 14.94 2.16
N LEU A 40 -6.10 15.64 1.05
CA LEU A 40 -5.97 17.10 0.97
C LEU A 40 -6.88 17.83 1.97
N THR A 41 -8.14 17.39 2.06
CA THR A 41 -9.12 17.96 3.00
C THR A 41 -8.80 17.67 4.47
N ASN A 42 -7.94 16.68 4.75
CA ASN A 42 -7.45 16.36 6.09
C ASN A 42 -6.03 16.88 6.36
N GLY A 43 -5.58 17.84 5.54
CA GLY A 43 -4.40 18.66 5.81
C GLY A 43 -3.08 18.12 5.27
N VAL A 44 -3.12 17.15 4.36
CA VAL A 44 -1.97 16.80 3.50
C VAL A 44 -1.83 17.87 2.42
N ASP A 45 -0.60 18.31 2.15
CA ASP A 45 -0.33 19.38 1.19
C ASP A 45 0.06 18.84 -0.18
N LEU A 46 0.69 17.67 -0.23
CA LEU A 46 1.05 17.01 -1.48
C LEU A 46 0.72 15.52 -1.42
N VAL A 47 0.02 15.01 -2.44
CA VAL A 47 -0.28 13.59 -2.57
C VAL A 47 0.34 13.10 -3.87
N VAL A 48 1.25 12.13 -3.75
CA VAL A 48 1.90 11.48 -4.88
C VAL A 48 1.62 9.98 -4.86
N GLU A 49 1.53 9.39 -6.04
CA GLU A 49 1.25 7.96 -6.17
C GLU A 49 2.52 7.15 -5.94
N LEU A 50 2.40 6.06 -5.18
CA LEU A 50 3.37 4.98 -5.18
C LEU A 50 3.05 4.07 -6.38
N PRO A 51 3.94 3.95 -7.38
CA PRO A 51 3.67 3.13 -8.56
C PRO A 51 3.35 1.68 -8.19
N TYR A 52 2.45 1.04 -8.93
CA TYR A 52 1.97 -0.33 -8.64
C TYR A 52 3.10 -1.33 -8.35
N ALA A 53 4.18 -1.24 -9.13
CA ALA A 53 5.31 -2.14 -9.04
C ALA A 53 6.03 -2.07 -7.68
N PHE A 54 5.91 -0.96 -6.94
CA PHE A 54 6.33 -0.84 -5.53
C PHE A 54 5.16 -1.01 -4.55
N ALA A 55 3.97 -0.57 -4.94
CA ALA A 55 2.82 -0.50 -4.05
C ALA A 55 2.29 -1.87 -3.65
N THR A 56 2.15 -2.83 -4.57
CA THR A 56 1.64 -4.18 -4.26
C THR A 56 2.81 -5.14 -4.09
N GLN A 57 3.61 -4.93 -3.05
CA GLN A 57 4.83 -5.69 -2.77
C GLN A 57 4.99 -6.05 -1.29
N LYS A 58 6.00 -6.86 -0.99
CA LYS A 58 6.52 -7.03 0.38
C LYS A 58 6.96 -5.68 0.98
N ALA A 59 6.97 -5.62 2.32
CA ALA A 59 7.22 -4.37 3.07
C ALA A 59 8.53 -3.67 2.71
N GLU A 60 9.58 -4.44 2.43
CA GLU A 60 10.89 -3.95 1.98
C GLU A 60 10.80 -3.13 0.68
N THR A 61 10.31 -3.72 -0.41
CA THR A 61 10.17 -3.05 -1.70
C THR A 61 9.17 -1.89 -1.64
N PHE A 62 8.10 -2.04 -0.87
CA PHE A 62 7.13 -0.97 -0.62
C PHE A 62 7.79 0.25 0.04
N ALA A 63 8.57 0.01 1.10
CA ALA A 63 9.28 1.05 1.83
C ALA A 63 10.36 1.69 0.96
N ASN A 64 11.12 0.89 0.19
CA ASN A 64 12.15 1.39 -0.72
C ASN A 64 11.58 2.40 -1.73
N GLY A 65 10.49 2.03 -2.42
CA GLY A 65 9.83 2.94 -3.37
C GLY A 65 9.28 4.20 -2.70
N ALA A 66 8.64 4.07 -1.52
CA ALA A 66 8.09 5.21 -0.81
C ALA A 66 9.16 6.19 -0.32
N ILE A 67 10.25 5.69 0.29
CA ILE A 67 11.37 6.51 0.75
C ILE A 67 12.09 7.16 -0.43
N SER A 68 12.26 6.44 -1.54
CA SER A 68 12.88 7.01 -2.74
C SER A 68 12.11 8.22 -3.27
N ILE A 69 10.78 8.15 -3.32
CA ILE A 69 9.94 9.27 -3.75
C ILE A 69 10.02 10.43 -2.76
N LEU A 70 9.93 10.16 -1.45
CA LEU A 70 10.01 11.19 -0.41
C LEU A 70 11.39 11.87 -0.39
N ASN A 71 12.46 11.11 -0.56
CA ASN A 71 13.83 11.61 -0.63
C ASN A 71 14.01 12.52 -1.85
N ALA A 72 13.54 12.10 -3.04
CA ALA A 72 13.58 12.90 -4.25
C ALA A 72 12.75 14.20 -4.14
N LEU A 73 11.70 14.20 -3.31
CA LEU A 73 10.91 15.39 -3.00
C LEU A 73 11.59 16.31 -1.98
N GLY A 74 12.69 15.91 -1.36
CA GLY A 74 13.40 16.73 -0.36
C GLY A 74 12.74 16.73 1.02
N VAL A 75 12.09 15.62 1.40
CA VAL A 75 11.49 15.46 2.73
C VAL A 75 12.56 15.27 3.78
N SER A 76 12.51 16.07 4.85
CA SER A 76 13.46 16.01 5.97
C SER A 76 13.11 14.95 7.01
N GLU A 77 11.82 14.68 7.22
CA GLU A 77 11.34 13.77 8.25
C GLU A 77 10.21 12.88 7.71
N ILE A 78 10.30 11.58 7.99
CA ILE A 78 9.17 10.65 7.84
C ILE A 78 8.52 10.41 9.20
N CYS A 79 7.19 10.37 9.23
CA CYS A 79 6.44 10.02 10.42
C CYS A 79 5.52 8.84 10.12
N PHE A 80 5.71 7.72 10.79
CA PHE A 80 4.87 6.53 10.67
C PHE A 80 4.20 6.16 12.00
N GLY A 81 3.10 5.41 11.94
CA GLY A 81 2.49 4.83 13.14
C GLY A 81 3.14 3.49 13.46
N SER A 82 3.44 3.20 14.72
CA SER A 82 3.95 1.89 15.16
C SER A 82 3.35 1.46 16.49
N GLU A 83 3.40 0.17 16.79
CA GLU A 83 2.99 -0.37 18.09
C GLU A 83 3.98 0.02 19.20
N ASP A 84 5.27 0.09 18.87
CA ASP A 84 6.35 0.45 19.80
C ASP A 84 6.28 1.94 20.21
N GLY A 85 6.22 2.83 19.22
CA GLY A 85 6.12 4.27 19.44
C GLY A 85 7.43 5.00 19.74
N GLN A 86 8.59 4.34 19.71
CA GLN A 86 9.91 4.96 19.89
C GLN A 86 10.82 4.71 18.68
N ALA A 87 11.27 5.76 18.00
CA ALA A 87 12.09 5.61 16.79
C ALA A 87 13.46 4.98 17.08
N GLU A 88 14.05 5.30 18.24
CA GLU A 88 15.36 4.78 18.67
C GLU A 88 15.40 3.25 18.74
N ASN A 89 14.32 2.62 19.21
CA ASN A 89 14.22 1.16 19.28
C ASN A 89 14.37 0.50 17.90
N PHE A 90 13.89 1.15 16.82
CA PHE A 90 14.06 0.64 15.46
C PHE A 90 15.52 0.73 15.00
N TYR A 91 16.20 1.85 15.28
CA TYR A 91 17.62 1.99 14.96
C TYR A 91 18.48 0.96 15.72
N ASN A 92 18.20 0.74 17.00
CA ASN A 92 18.85 -0.29 17.82
C ASN A 92 18.63 -1.69 17.23
N THR A 93 17.38 -2.01 16.87
CA THR A 93 17.02 -3.29 16.24
C THR A 93 17.78 -3.53 14.94
N ILE A 94 17.92 -2.49 14.08
CA ILE A 94 18.68 -2.58 12.82
C ILE A 94 20.18 -2.76 13.08
N ALA A 95 20.74 -2.03 14.05
CA ALA A 95 22.15 -2.13 14.40
C ALA A 95 22.50 -3.53 14.91
N ILE A 96 21.69 -4.10 15.79
CA ILE A 96 21.87 -5.47 16.30
C ILE A 96 21.74 -6.48 15.16
N GLN A 97 20.72 -6.35 14.31
CA GLN A 97 20.56 -7.24 13.16
C GLN A 97 21.78 -7.23 12.24
N LYS A 98 22.39 -6.06 12.03
CA LYS A 98 23.59 -5.92 11.21
C LYS A 98 24.82 -6.57 11.87
N ASN A 99 24.96 -6.42 13.19
CA ASN A 99 26.06 -7.05 13.94
C ASN A 99 25.93 -8.58 13.99
N GLU A 100 24.70 -9.10 14.03
CA GLU A 100 24.37 -10.53 14.09
C GLU A 100 23.90 -11.09 12.74
N GLU A 101 24.32 -10.50 11.61
CA GLU A 101 23.74 -10.79 10.29
C GLU A 101 23.85 -12.27 9.90
N GLU A 102 25.00 -12.90 10.12
CA GLU A 102 25.20 -14.33 9.81
C GLU A 102 24.29 -15.22 10.66
N THR A 103 24.23 -14.97 11.97
CA THR A 103 23.37 -15.68 12.92
C THR A 103 21.91 -15.53 12.53
N PHE A 104 21.48 -14.29 12.27
CA PHE A 104 20.13 -13.96 11.87
C PHE A 104 19.73 -14.68 10.58
N ASN A 105 20.55 -14.59 9.53
CA ASN A 105 20.27 -15.23 8.24
C ASN A 105 20.21 -16.76 8.34
N ARG A 106 21.07 -17.36 9.16
CA ARG A 106 21.02 -18.81 9.45
C ARG A 106 19.72 -19.20 10.15
N LEU A 107 19.29 -18.45 11.17
CA LEU A 107 18.06 -18.70 11.91
C LEU A 107 16.81 -18.53 11.02
N VAL A 108 16.75 -17.48 10.20
CA VAL A 108 15.64 -17.28 9.24
C VAL A 108 15.52 -18.49 8.31
N LYS A 109 16.64 -18.95 7.71
CA LYS A 109 16.65 -20.15 6.87
C LYS A 109 16.17 -21.40 7.63
N GLN A 110 16.66 -21.60 8.86
CA GLN A 110 16.24 -22.71 9.71
C GLN A 110 14.73 -22.72 9.95
N PHE A 111 14.15 -21.57 10.33
CA PHE A 111 12.71 -21.48 10.59
C PHE A 111 11.86 -21.61 9.31
N MET A 112 12.33 -21.12 8.16
CA MET A 112 11.66 -21.34 6.88
C MET A 112 11.65 -22.82 6.49
N ASN A 113 12.78 -23.51 6.70
CA ASN A 113 12.89 -24.96 6.45
C ASN A 113 11.96 -25.76 7.37
N ALA A 114 11.67 -25.26 8.58
CA ALA A 114 10.65 -25.80 9.49
C ALA A 114 9.19 -25.49 9.05
N GLY A 115 8.99 -24.90 7.87
CA GLY A 115 7.68 -24.65 7.28
C GLY A 115 7.01 -23.34 7.71
N ASN A 116 7.73 -22.45 8.42
CA ASN A 116 7.21 -21.12 8.75
C ASN A 116 7.25 -20.20 7.52
N SER A 117 6.28 -19.27 7.45
CA SER A 117 6.37 -18.15 6.50
C SER A 117 7.59 -17.27 6.79
N TYR A 118 8.11 -16.57 5.77
CA TYR A 118 9.25 -15.66 5.92
C TYR A 118 9.06 -14.64 7.05
N ALA A 119 7.87 -14.03 7.16
CA ALA A 119 7.57 -13.06 8.21
C ALA A 119 7.65 -13.69 9.61
N LYS A 120 7.09 -14.90 9.79
CA LYS A 120 7.20 -15.62 11.05
C LYS A 120 8.64 -16.06 11.33
N ALA A 121 9.34 -16.58 10.35
CA ALA A 121 10.76 -16.96 10.47
C ALA A 121 11.65 -15.78 10.87
N THR A 122 11.40 -14.60 10.30
CA THR A 122 12.07 -13.34 10.65
C THR A 122 11.76 -12.93 12.09
N SER A 123 10.49 -12.96 12.50
CA SER A 123 10.09 -12.65 13.87
C SER A 123 10.73 -13.59 14.88
N GLU A 124 10.79 -14.90 14.60
CA GLU A 124 11.48 -15.88 15.46
C GLU A 124 12.98 -15.62 15.52
N ALA A 125 13.63 -15.37 14.38
CA ALA A 125 15.07 -15.05 14.36
C ALA A 125 15.40 -13.80 15.19
N PHE A 126 14.53 -12.78 15.14
CA PHE A 126 14.68 -11.58 15.98
C PHE A 126 14.57 -11.89 17.47
N LEU A 127 13.66 -12.77 17.90
CA LEU A 127 13.56 -13.17 19.32
C LEU A 127 14.85 -13.83 19.85
N HIS A 128 15.66 -14.42 18.98
CA HIS A 128 16.93 -15.04 19.35
C HIS A 128 18.11 -14.08 19.43
N ILE A 129 18.13 -13.03 18.61
CA ILE A 129 19.27 -12.09 18.55
C ILE A 129 19.04 -10.81 19.34
N LEU A 130 17.77 -10.47 19.63
CA LEU A 130 17.44 -9.24 20.33
C LEU A 130 17.44 -9.49 21.84
N PRO A 131 18.16 -8.68 22.65
CA PRO A 131 18.00 -8.69 24.09
C PRO A 131 16.59 -8.27 24.49
N SER A 132 16.16 -8.66 25.70
CA SER A 132 14.80 -8.46 26.21
C SER A 132 14.40 -6.99 26.42
N GLU A 133 15.31 -6.03 26.30
CA GLU A 133 15.05 -4.61 26.52
C GLU A 133 15.40 -3.75 25.29
N LYS A 134 14.58 -2.71 25.04
CA LYS A 134 14.78 -1.63 24.04
C LYS A 134 14.78 -2.06 22.56
N ASN A 135 14.09 -3.14 22.22
CA ASN A 135 13.93 -3.58 20.83
C ASN A 135 12.46 -3.66 20.42
N VAL A 136 12.24 -3.60 19.12
CA VAL A 136 10.89 -3.58 18.54
C VAL A 136 10.33 -4.99 18.44
N ASP A 137 9.06 -5.19 18.81
CA ASP A 137 8.33 -6.43 18.55
C ASP A 137 8.07 -6.59 17.04
N MET A 138 8.85 -7.47 16.41
CA MET A 138 8.82 -7.76 14.98
C MET A 138 7.68 -8.71 14.56
N SER A 139 6.79 -9.09 15.48
CA SER A 139 5.54 -9.78 15.15
C SER A 139 4.44 -8.81 14.68
N GLN A 140 4.58 -7.51 14.99
CA GLN A 140 3.56 -6.51 14.69
C GLN A 140 3.73 -5.90 13.29
N PRO A 141 2.64 -5.70 12.54
CA PRO A 141 2.73 -5.29 11.14
C PRO A 141 3.23 -3.87 10.92
N ASN A 142 2.90 -2.91 11.81
CA ASN A 142 3.35 -1.53 11.62
C ASN A 142 4.80 -1.34 12.08
N ASN A 143 5.23 -2.07 13.11
CA ASN A 143 6.63 -2.23 13.46
C ASN A 143 7.45 -2.79 12.28
N ILE A 144 7.02 -3.88 11.63
CA ILE A 144 7.72 -4.41 10.45
C ILE A 144 7.87 -3.34 9.37
N LEU A 145 6.81 -2.57 9.09
CA LEU A 145 6.85 -1.53 8.08
C LEU A 145 7.77 -0.35 8.48
N GLY A 146 7.72 0.07 9.75
CA GLY A 146 8.61 1.09 10.31
C GLY A 146 10.09 0.73 10.19
N LEU A 147 10.45 -0.52 10.49
CA LEU A 147 11.80 -1.03 10.32
C LEU A 147 12.25 -0.92 8.86
N GLN A 148 11.39 -1.27 7.90
CA GLN A 148 11.71 -1.22 6.47
C GLN A 148 11.87 0.22 5.97
N TYR A 149 11.12 1.19 6.50
CA TYR A 149 11.34 2.60 6.17
C TYR A 149 12.73 3.07 6.62
N ILE A 150 13.12 2.77 7.86
CA ILE A 150 14.43 3.19 8.37
C ILE A 150 15.56 2.48 7.62
N LYS A 151 15.40 1.19 7.31
CA LYS A 151 16.35 0.48 6.43
C LYS A 151 16.47 1.13 5.06
N ALA A 152 15.36 1.48 4.42
CA ALA A 152 15.38 2.15 3.13
C ALA A 152 16.06 3.54 3.20
N ILE A 153 15.84 4.31 4.27
CA ILE A 153 16.54 5.59 4.51
C ILE A 153 18.06 5.37 4.56
N LEU A 154 18.50 4.38 5.34
CA LEU A 154 19.93 4.06 5.50
C LEU A 154 20.55 3.54 4.20
N LEU A 155 19.87 2.63 3.49
CA LEU A 155 20.35 2.05 2.23
C LEU A 155 20.45 3.09 1.11
N GLN A 156 19.51 4.04 1.06
CA GLN A 156 19.52 5.12 0.06
C GLN A 156 20.42 6.30 0.46
N ASN A 157 21.15 6.21 1.58
CA ASN A 157 21.95 7.31 2.14
C ASN A 157 21.16 8.63 2.27
N SER A 158 19.87 8.53 2.58
CA SER A 158 19.02 9.70 2.75
C SER A 158 19.33 10.40 4.07
N SER A 159 19.33 11.73 4.09
CA SER A 159 19.44 12.53 5.30
C SER A 159 18.14 12.59 6.12
N MET A 160 17.09 11.89 5.67
CA MET A 160 15.77 11.92 6.29
C MET A 160 15.80 11.28 7.68
N GLN A 161 15.14 11.93 8.64
CA GLN A 161 15.00 11.41 10.00
C GLN A 161 13.67 10.68 10.16
N ALA A 162 13.68 9.59 10.92
CA ALA A 162 12.48 8.82 11.21
C ALA A 162 11.87 9.21 12.55
N GLN A 163 10.58 9.53 12.52
CA GLN A 163 9.72 9.75 13.66
C GLN A 163 8.62 8.68 13.69
N THR A 164 8.16 8.33 14.88
CA THR A 164 7.02 7.42 15.01
C THR A 164 6.02 7.91 16.04
N ILE A 165 4.76 7.58 15.81
CA ILE A 165 3.66 7.83 16.74
C ILE A 165 3.13 6.49 17.22
N LYS A 166 3.00 6.34 18.54
CA LYS A 166 2.42 5.13 19.12
C LYS A 166 0.96 4.98 18.69
N ARG A 167 0.61 3.82 18.16
CA ARG A 167 -0.78 3.48 17.85
C ARG A 167 -1.49 3.14 19.15
N PHE A 168 -2.50 3.91 19.52
CA PHE A 168 -3.50 3.48 20.51
C PHE A 168 -4.38 2.45 19.80
N ALA A 169 -4.24 1.17 20.15
CA ALA A 169 -4.94 0.10 19.47
C ALA A 169 -6.33 -0.11 20.08
N SER A 170 -7.38 -0.04 19.25
CA SER A 170 -8.27 -1.21 19.15
C SER A 170 -7.42 -2.31 18.51
N HIS A 171 -7.27 -3.49 19.14
CA HIS A 171 -6.27 -4.46 18.70
C HIS A 171 -6.44 -4.84 17.22
N TYR A 172 -5.31 -5.09 16.56
CA TYR A 172 -5.28 -5.64 15.22
C TYR A 172 -6.00 -6.99 15.24
N HIS A 173 -7.07 -7.14 14.46
CA HIS A 173 -8.04 -8.26 14.44
C HIS A 173 -9.27 -8.16 15.34
N ASP A 174 -9.46 -7.07 16.08
CA ASP A 174 -10.73 -6.87 16.77
C ASP A 174 -11.85 -6.56 15.77
N GLU A 175 -12.78 -7.51 15.64
CA GLU A 175 -14.02 -7.35 14.89
C GLU A 175 -15.04 -6.46 15.63
N THR A 176 -14.70 -6.05 16.86
CA THR A 176 -15.52 -5.26 17.77
C THR A 176 -14.86 -3.93 18.11
N PHE A 177 -15.66 -2.85 18.13
CA PHE A 177 -15.21 -1.53 18.50
C PHE A 177 -14.92 -1.47 20.00
N HIS A 178 -13.65 -1.44 20.39
CA HIS A 178 -13.26 -1.28 21.80
C HIS A 178 -13.09 0.18 22.22
N ASP A 179 -13.03 1.11 21.25
CA ASP A 179 -12.86 2.54 21.50
C ASP A 179 -13.83 3.35 20.62
N GLN A 180 -14.52 4.35 21.20
CA GLN A 180 -15.66 5.02 20.57
C GLN A 180 -15.32 5.90 19.35
N HIS A 181 -14.02 6.09 19.04
CA HIS A 181 -13.58 7.07 18.03
C HIS A 181 -12.47 6.63 17.06
N ILE A 182 -11.85 5.45 17.23
CA ILE A 182 -10.81 4.96 16.30
C ILE A 182 -11.04 3.49 16.00
N ALA A 183 -11.33 3.17 14.74
CA ALA A 183 -11.49 1.80 14.25
C ALA A 183 -10.47 1.45 13.17
N SER A 184 -10.16 0.16 13.05
CA SER A 184 -9.29 -0.31 11.97
C SER A 184 -9.95 -0.10 10.59
N ALA A 185 -9.14 0.21 9.58
CA ALA A 185 -9.65 0.33 8.20
C ALA A 185 -10.33 -0.96 7.71
N THR A 186 -9.92 -2.12 8.21
CA THR A 186 -10.54 -3.42 7.89
C THR A 186 -11.94 -3.52 8.50
N SER A 187 -12.10 -3.12 9.76
CA SER A 187 -13.38 -3.16 10.48
C SER A 187 -14.41 -2.21 9.82
N ILE A 188 -13.99 -0.99 9.47
CA ILE A 188 -14.81 -0.03 8.73
C ILE A 188 -15.26 -0.61 7.38
N ARG A 189 -14.35 -1.24 6.62
CA ARG A 189 -14.69 -1.86 5.33
C ARG A 189 -15.66 -3.02 5.48
N LYS A 190 -15.48 -3.90 6.48
CA LYS A 190 -16.40 -5.01 6.74
C LYS A 190 -17.82 -4.50 6.99
N GLN A 191 -17.95 -3.43 7.76
CA GLN A 191 -19.26 -2.81 7.99
C GLN A 191 -19.84 -2.25 6.70
N LEU A 192 -19.09 -1.48 5.92
CA LEU A 192 -19.57 -0.95 4.63
C LEU A 192 -20.14 -1.98 3.65
N PHE A 193 -19.73 -3.25 3.76
CA PHE A 193 -20.21 -4.35 2.93
C PHE A 193 -21.25 -5.25 3.62
N ASN A 194 -21.59 -5.00 4.88
CA ASN A 194 -22.65 -5.71 5.58
C ASN A 194 -24.01 -5.11 5.17
N GLU A 195 -24.88 -5.93 4.57
CA GLU A 195 -26.20 -5.52 4.04
C GLU A 195 -27.11 -4.91 5.11
N ASN A 196 -26.89 -5.24 6.39
CA ASN A 196 -27.67 -4.72 7.52
C ASN A 196 -27.10 -3.43 8.14
N SER A 197 -26.04 -2.85 7.58
CA SER A 197 -25.40 -1.65 8.13
C SER A 197 -25.83 -0.39 7.39
N SER A 198 -26.25 0.64 8.15
CA SER A 198 -26.46 1.99 7.61
C SER A 198 -25.14 2.77 7.53
N SER A 199 -25.04 3.74 6.63
CA SER A 199 -23.86 4.64 6.53
C SER A 199 -23.54 5.36 7.85
N THR A 200 -24.56 5.60 8.68
CA THR A 200 -24.44 6.22 10.01
C THR A 200 -23.58 5.42 10.99
N THR A 201 -23.29 4.14 10.73
CA THR A 201 -22.49 3.28 11.62
C THR A 201 -21.00 3.60 11.59
N ILE A 202 -20.48 4.16 10.50
CA ILE A 202 -19.04 4.44 10.35
C ILE A 202 -18.68 5.91 10.59
N GLU A 203 -19.66 6.81 10.60
CA GLU A 203 -19.47 8.26 10.77
C GLU A 203 -18.64 8.64 12.02
N PRO A 204 -18.78 7.98 13.19
CA PRO A 204 -17.99 8.32 14.37
C PRO A 204 -16.48 8.08 14.21
N PHE A 205 -16.07 7.26 13.22
CA PHE A 205 -14.69 6.80 13.03
C PHE A 205 -13.98 7.46 11.87
N ILE A 206 -14.68 8.31 11.09
CA ILE A 206 -14.09 8.99 9.93
C ILE A 206 -14.42 10.48 9.94
N PRO A 207 -13.53 11.34 9.41
CA PRO A 207 -13.83 12.77 9.26
C PRO A 207 -15.08 13.00 8.41
N LYS A 208 -15.88 14.02 8.75
CA LYS A 208 -17.12 14.38 8.02
C LYS A 208 -16.92 14.54 6.51
N MET A 209 -15.82 15.15 6.09
CA MET A 209 -15.50 15.31 4.66
C MET A 209 -15.19 13.97 3.98
N THR A 210 -14.56 13.04 4.70
CA THR A 210 -14.31 11.67 4.24
C THR A 210 -15.62 10.93 4.02
N ALA A 211 -16.57 11.02 4.96
CA ALA A 211 -17.90 10.43 4.81
C ALA A 211 -18.62 10.98 3.56
N SER A 212 -18.67 12.31 3.41
CA SER A 212 -19.31 12.95 2.26
C SER A 212 -18.66 12.56 0.92
N LEU A 213 -17.33 12.47 0.85
CA LEU A 213 -16.63 12.04 -0.37
C LEU A 213 -16.88 10.56 -0.68
N LEU A 214 -17.01 9.71 0.33
CA LEU A 214 -17.36 8.29 0.16
C LEU A 214 -18.78 8.13 -0.38
N GLU A 215 -19.75 8.86 0.15
CA GLU A 215 -21.12 8.86 -0.34
C GLU A 215 -21.20 9.36 -1.78
N LYS A 216 -20.52 10.46 -2.11
CA LYS A 216 -20.41 10.98 -3.48
C LYS A 216 -19.79 9.95 -4.42
N TYR A 217 -18.80 9.17 -3.97
CA TYR A 217 -18.25 8.09 -4.77
C TYR A 217 -19.31 7.03 -5.07
N LYS A 218 -20.02 6.57 -4.03
CA LYS A 218 -21.07 5.55 -4.18
C LYS A 218 -22.20 6.03 -5.11
N GLN A 219 -22.60 7.29 -5.01
CA GLN A 219 -23.60 7.91 -5.90
C GLN A 219 -23.11 7.99 -7.35
N ASN A 220 -21.86 8.40 -7.58
CA ASN A 220 -21.33 8.61 -8.92
C ASN A 220 -20.97 7.30 -9.64
N TYR A 221 -20.52 6.27 -8.90
CA TYR A 221 -19.98 5.04 -9.47
C TYR A 221 -20.83 3.80 -9.19
N GLY A 222 -21.84 3.89 -8.32
CA GLY A 222 -22.77 2.81 -8.00
C GLY A 222 -22.17 1.61 -7.23
N THR A 223 -20.88 1.63 -6.92
CA THR A 223 -20.20 0.51 -6.26
C THR A 223 -19.02 0.96 -5.40
N LEU A 224 -18.65 0.11 -4.44
CA LEU A 224 -17.39 0.16 -3.73
C LEU A 224 -16.56 -1.06 -4.12
N HIS A 225 -15.24 -0.89 -4.16
CA HIS A 225 -14.34 -1.93 -4.63
C HIS A 225 -14.01 -2.90 -3.50
N ASN A 226 -14.15 -4.19 -3.78
CA ASN A 226 -13.66 -5.28 -2.96
C ASN A 226 -13.31 -6.46 -3.87
N TRP A 227 -12.58 -7.44 -3.36
CA TRP A 227 -12.14 -8.60 -4.13
C TRP A 227 -13.29 -9.43 -4.72
N GLU A 228 -14.44 -9.52 -4.05
CA GLU A 228 -15.58 -10.28 -4.57
C GLU A 228 -16.10 -9.72 -5.89
N LYS A 229 -16.03 -8.39 -6.09
CA LYS A 229 -16.39 -7.76 -7.37
C LYS A 229 -15.45 -8.14 -8.52
N TYR A 230 -14.21 -8.55 -8.23
CA TYR A 230 -13.23 -8.97 -9.23
C TYR A 230 -13.19 -10.48 -9.43
N PHE A 231 -13.86 -11.27 -8.57
CA PHE A 231 -13.69 -12.72 -8.53
C PHE A 231 -14.11 -13.42 -9.83
N SER A 232 -15.16 -12.95 -10.50
CA SER A 232 -15.59 -13.50 -11.79
C SER A 232 -14.51 -13.33 -12.88
N PHE A 233 -13.92 -12.13 -12.98
CA PHE A 233 -12.82 -11.85 -13.91
C PHE A 233 -11.56 -12.65 -13.55
N PHE A 234 -11.25 -12.75 -12.26
CA PHE A 234 -10.14 -13.53 -11.75
C PHE A 234 -10.31 -15.03 -12.08
N LYS A 235 -11.50 -15.58 -11.84
CA LYS A 235 -11.84 -16.97 -12.11
C LYS A 235 -11.80 -17.28 -13.60
N TYR A 236 -12.37 -16.41 -14.44
CA TYR A 236 -12.26 -16.50 -15.90
C TYR A 236 -10.79 -16.57 -16.32
N LYS A 237 -9.96 -15.65 -15.81
CA LYS A 237 -8.54 -15.61 -16.15
C LYS A 237 -7.80 -16.90 -15.81
N LEU A 238 -8.01 -17.43 -14.61
CA LEU A 238 -7.41 -18.70 -14.19
C LEU A 238 -7.90 -19.90 -15.02
N MET A 239 -9.15 -19.89 -15.50
CA MET A 239 -9.66 -20.94 -16.39
C MET A 239 -8.99 -20.96 -17.77
N THR A 240 -8.37 -19.84 -18.16
CA THR A 240 -7.70 -19.68 -19.46
C THR A 240 -6.17 -19.71 -19.36
N MET A 241 -5.60 -19.83 -18.16
CA MET A 241 -4.14 -19.87 -17.96
C MET A 241 -3.66 -21.29 -17.75
N SER A 242 -2.51 -21.61 -18.34
CA SER A 242 -1.77 -22.84 -18.05
C SER A 242 -0.96 -22.72 -16.75
N SER A 243 -0.39 -23.84 -16.29
CA SER A 243 0.51 -23.84 -15.14
C SER A 243 1.79 -23.05 -15.45
N GLU A 244 2.27 -23.16 -16.68
CA GLU A 244 3.44 -22.49 -17.24
C GLU A 244 3.22 -20.97 -17.26
N ASP A 245 2.05 -20.52 -17.73
CA ASP A 245 1.69 -19.09 -17.70
C ASP A 245 1.73 -18.52 -16.27
N LEU A 246 1.23 -19.29 -15.30
CA LEU A 246 1.22 -18.88 -13.90
C LEU A 246 2.62 -18.80 -13.31
N GLN A 247 3.55 -19.69 -13.68
CA GLN A 247 4.94 -19.64 -13.21
C GLN A 247 5.64 -18.35 -13.62
N HIS A 248 5.24 -17.72 -14.73
CA HIS A 248 5.75 -16.43 -15.17
C HIS A 248 5.18 -15.23 -14.40
N ILE A 249 4.08 -15.40 -13.67
CA ILE A 249 3.49 -14.33 -12.85
C ILE A 249 4.40 -14.00 -11.66
N TYR A 250 4.52 -12.71 -11.37
CA TYR A 250 5.32 -12.23 -10.25
C TYR A 250 4.79 -12.72 -8.89
N GLU A 251 5.69 -13.02 -7.95
CA GLU A 251 5.41 -13.70 -6.67
C GLU A 251 4.83 -15.13 -6.78
N MET A 252 4.81 -15.74 -7.97
CA MET A 252 4.53 -17.18 -8.10
C MET A 252 5.76 -18.02 -7.73
N GLU A 253 5.64 -18.80 -6.65
CA GLU A 253 6.63 -19.80 -6.23
C GLU A 253 6.27 -21.19 -6.78
N GLU A 254 7.27 -22.03 -6.96
CA GLU A 254 7.12 -23.40 -7.45
C GLU A 254 6.04 -24.18 -6.68
N GLY A 255 5.11 -24.77 -7.43
CA GLY A 255 4.01 -25.56 -6.92
C GLY A 255 2.80 -24.77 -6.42
N LEU A 256 2.89 -23.43 -6.26
CA LEU A 256 1.73 -22.61 -5.91
C LEU A 256 0.72 -22.55 -7.07
N GLU A 257 1.19 -22.56 -8.31
CA GLU A 257 0.40 -22.58 -9.53
C GLU A 257 -0.57 -23.76 -9.58
N HIS A 258 -0.10 -24.97 -9.28
CA HIS A 258 -0.93 -26.18 -9.24
C HIS A 258 -1.99 -26.10 -8.13
N ARG A 259 -1.62 -25.55 -6.97
CA ARG A 259 -2.58 -25.33 -5.88
C ARG A 259 -3.66 -24.32 -6.29
N ILE A 260 -3.28 -23.22 -6.94
CA ILE A 260 -4.22 -22.20 -7.43
C ILE A 260 -5.22 -22.80 -8.42
N LEU A 261 -4.73 -23.51 -9.43
CA LEU A 261 -5.57 -24.13 -10.46
C LEU A 261 -6.49 -25.22 -9.89
N SER A 262 -6.03 -26.01 -8.92
CA SER A 262 -6.87 -27.05 -8.29
C SER A 262 -7.95 -26.46 -7.38
N LYS A 263 -7.67 -25.36 -6.66
CA LYS A 263 -8.64 -24.77 -5.71
C LYS A 263 -9.69 -23.90 -6.39
N ILE A 264 -9.36 -23.19 -7.48
CA ILE A 264 -10.28 -22.24 -8.12
C ILE A 264 -11.53 -22.92 -8.70
N GLN A 265 -11.43 -24.19 -9.12
CA GLN A 265 -12.54 -24.96 -9.69
C GLN A 265 -13.73 -25.05 -8.72
N ASN A 266 -13.45 -25.26 -7.43
CA ASN A 266 -14.45 -25.49 -6.39
C ASN A 266 -14.81 -24.24 -5.58
N SER A 267 -14.18 -23.10 -5.86
CA SER A 267 -14.44 -21.85 -5.10
C SER A 267 -15.58 -21.04 -5.71
N SER A 268 -16.52 -20.62 -4.87
CA SER A 268 -17.68 -19.78 -5.23
C SER A 268 -17.49 -18.30 -4.91
N SER A 269 -16.50 -17.96 -4.09
CA SER A 269 -16.14 -16.59 -3.71
C SER A 269 -14.63 -16.42 -3.61
N PHE A 270 -14.14 -15.17 -3.64
CA PHE A 270 -12.72 -14.91 -3.42
C PHE A 270 -12.31 -15.29 -2.00
N TYR A 271 -13.16 -15.03 -1.01
CA TYR A 271 -12.91 -15.40 0.38
C TYR A 271 -12.72 -16.93 0.55
N SER A 272 -13.66 -17.75 0.04
CA SER A 272 -13.57 -19.22 0.12
C SER A 272 -12.36 -19.76 -0.64
N PHE A 273 -12.01 -19.14 -1.76
CA PHE A 273 -10.79 -19.45 -2.50
C PHE A 273 -9.53 -19.21 -1.66
N MET A 274 -9.44 -18.05 -1.01
CA MET A 274 -8.30 -17.69 -0.16
C MET A 274 -8.17 -18.60 1.07
N GLU A 275 -9.28 -18.99 1.70
CA GLU A 275 -9.28 -19.99 2.78
C GLU A 275 -8.73 -21.34 2.31
N ALA A 276 -9.15 -21.79 1.13
CA ALA A 276 -8.66 -23.04 0.55
C ALA A 276 -7.17 -22.97 0.15
N LEU A 277 -6.67 -21.79 -0.23
CA LEU A 277 -5.27 -21.58 -0.59
C LEU A 277 -4.34 -21.48 0.62
N LYS A 278 -4.77 -20.85 1.71
CA LYS A 278 -3.96 -20.57 2.89
C LYS A 278 -3.28 -21.83 3.43
N THR A 279 -2.00 -21.70 3.75
CA THR A 279 -1.22 -22.73 4.45
C THR A 279 -0.35 -22.09 5.54
N LYS A 280 0.40 -22.89 6.30
CA LYS A 280 1.39 -22.38 7.26
C LYS A 280 2.52 -21.60 6.55
N ARG A 281 2.91 -22.04 5.35
CA ARG A 281 3.93 -21.41 4.51
C ARG A 281 3.42 -20.13 3.85
N TYR A 282 2.19 -20.13 3.35
CA TYR A 282 1.61 -19.01 2.60
C TYR A 282 0.66 -18.16 3.44
N THR A 283 1.12 -16.95 3.81
CA THR A 283 0.27 -15.99 4.51
C THR A 283 -0.83 -15.45 3.59
N TRP A 284 -1.93 -15.01 4.20
CA TRP A 284 -3.06 -14.42 3.47
C TRP A 284 -2.63 -13.24 2.59
N THR A 285 -1.85 -12.32 3.14
CA THR A 285 -1.39 -11.12 2.41
C THR A 285 -0.48 -11.46 1.23
N ARG A 286 0.32 -12.52 1.34
CA ARG A 286 1.15 -12.99 0.22
C ARG A 286 0.31 -13.57 -0.91
N LEU A 287 -0.59 -14.49 -0.57
CA LEU A 287 -1.51 -15.08 -1.53
C LEU A 287 -2.36 -14.01 -2.22
N GLN A 288 -2.78 -12.99 -1.46
CA GLN A 288 -3.59 -11.91 -1.98
C GLN A 288 -2.82 -11.03 -2.96
N ARG A 289 -1.54 -10.71 -2.70
CA ARG A 289 -0.67 -10.05 -3.69
C ARG A 289 -0.48 -10.89 -4.95
N ALA A 290 -0.21 -12.19 -4.80
CA ALA A 290 -0.11 -13.10 -5.94
C ALA A 290 -1.39 -13.09 -6.78
N CYS A 291 -2.57 -13.12 -6.14
CA CYS A 291 -3.86 -12.97 -6.83
C CYS A 291 -3.96 -11.64 -7.58
N THR A 292 -3.48 -10.52 -7.01
CA THR A 292 -3.44 -9.24 -7.72
C THR A 292 -2.52 -9.28 -8.95
N HIS A 293 -1.35 -9.90 -8.84
CA HIS A 293 -0.43 -10.04 -9.97
C HIS A 293 -1.01 -10.94 -11.06
N ILE A 294 -1.70 -12.02 -10.70
CA ILE A 294 -2.47 -12.83 -11.65
C ILE A 294 -3.54 -11.98 -12.32
N LEU A 295 -4.41 -11.31 -11.54
CA LEU A 295 -5.51 -10.49 -12.08
C LEU A 295 -4.98 -9.43 -13.06
N THR A 296 -3.88 -8.77 -12.70
CA THR A 296 -3.23 -7.75 -13.53
C THR A 296 -2.32 -8.29 -14.61
N ASN A 297 -2.07 -9.60 -14.70
CA ASN A 297 -1.07 -10.18 -15.60
C ASN A 297 0.35 -9.64 -15.40
N THR A 298 0.73 -9.29 -14.16
CA THR A 298 2.06 -8.75 -13.90
C THR A 298 3.09 -9.88 -13.88
N THR A 299 4.00 -9.91 -14.86
CA THR A 299 4.99 -10.97 -15.00
C THR A 299 6.29 -10.65 -14.26
N LYS A 300 7.09 -11.68 -13.97
CA LYS A 300 8.45 -11.55 -13.42
C LYS A 300 9.33 -10.70 -14.33
N GLU A 301 9.20 -10.88 -15.64
CA GLU A 301 9.97 -10.13 -16.65
C GLU A 301 9.61 -8.64 -16.67
N GLU A 302 8.33 -8.30 -16.60
CA GLU A 302 7.88 -6.90 -16.54
C GLU A 302 8.44 -6.18 -15.29
N ILE A 303 8.39 -6.85 -14.13
CA ILE A 303 8.94 -6.31 -12.88
C ILE A 303 10.46 -6.15 -12.97
N HIS A 304 11.17 -7.12 -13.55
CA HIS A 304 12.61 -7.02 -13.77
C HIS A 304 12.96 -5.83 -14.69
N LYS A 305 12.25 -5.68 -15.82
CA LYS A 305 12.39 -4.54 -16.74
C LYS A 305 12.07 -3.20 -16.09
N ALA A 306 11.16 -3.17 -15.12
CA ALA A 306 10.82 -1.96 -14.37
C ALA A 306 11.88 -1.54 -13.35
N ASN A 307 12.91 -2.38 -13.10
CA ASN A 307 14.07 -2.09 -12.25
C ASN A 307 13.72 -1.50 -10.87
N ILE A 308 12.71 -2.08 -10.22
CA ILE A 308 12.16 -1.57 -8.95
C ILE A 308 13.06 -1.80 -7.72
N GLU A 309 14.20 -2.44 -7.89
CA GLU A 309 15.17 -2.66 -6.81
C GLU A 309 15.99 -1.41 -6.50
N GLN A 310 16.01 -0.43 -7.43
CA GLN A 310 16.74 0.81 -7.26
C GLN A 310 15.86 1.89 -6.64
N HIS A 311 15.39 2.85 -7.44
CA HIS A 311 14.65 4.04 -7.04
C HIS A 311 13.40 4.19 -7.90
N ALA A 312 12.45 4.99 -7.43
CA ALA A 312 11.28 5.33 -8.23
C ALA A 312 11.72 6.11 -9.49
N PRO A 313 11.23 5.74 -10.69
CA PRO A 313 11.65 6.39 -11.94
C PRO A 313 11.02 7.76 -12.16
N TYR A 314 9.97 8.11 -11.40
CA TYR A 314 9.23 9.35 -11.52
C TYR A 314 8.44 9.66 -10.25
N ILE A 315 7.94 10.89 -10.15
CA ILE A 315 7.00 11.33 -9.12
C ILE A 315 5.64 11.58 -9.78
N ARG A 316 4.67 10.69 -9.58
CA ARG A 316 3.32 10.85 -10.10
C ARG A 316 2.48 11.70 -9.16
N LEU A 317 2.25 12.96 -9.54
CA LEU A 317 1.48 13.91 -8.73
C LEU A 317 -0.02 13.66 -8.88
N LEU A 318 -0.70 13.32 -7.78
CA LEU A 318 -2.15 13.10 -7.73
C LEU A 318 -2.92 14.36 -7.30
N GLY A 319 -2.36 15.14 -6.38
CA GLY A 319 -2.98 16.38 -5.94
C GLY A 319 -2.13 17.20 -4.99
N MET A 320 -2.50 18.46 -4.82
CA MET A 320 -1.78 19.43 -4.01
C MET A 320 -2.71 20.49 -3.41
N SER A 321 -2.37 20.96 -2.21
CA SER A 321 -2.90 22.20 -1.62
C SER A 321 -2.21 23.43 -2.23
N GLN A 322 -2.62 24.65 -1.86
CA GLN A 322 -1.91 25.87 -2.28
C GLN A 322 -0.49 25.90 -1.70
N LYS A 323 -0.33 25.49 -0.44
CA LYS A 323 0.97 25.27 0.19
C LYS A 323 1.82 24.25 -0.56
N GLY A 324 1.26 23.08 -0.89
CA GLY A 324 1.96 22.04 -1.64
C GLY A 324 2.38 22.49 -3.04
N GLN A 325 1.52 23.25 -3.72
CA GLN A 325 1.86 23.86 -5.01
C GLN A 325 3.00 24.86 -4.90
N THR A 326 2.98 25.70 -3.86
CA THR A 326 4.06 26.67 -3.57
C THR A 326 5.38 25.96 -3.28
N TYR A 327 5.33 24.88 -2.50
CA TYR A 327 6.48 24.03 -2.21
C TYR A 327 7.08 23.43 -3.49
N LEU A 328 6.24 22.80 -4.33
CA LEU A 328 6.70 22.21 -5.58
C LEU A 328 7.30 23.25 -6.52
N SER A 329 6.65 24.40 -6.69
CA SER A 329 7.16 25.45 -7.59
C SER A 329 8.51 26.01 -7.14
N ARG A 330 8.76 26.13 -5.83
CA ARG A 330 10.06 26.55 -5.27
C ARG A 330 11.15 25.49 -5.43
N ASN A 331 10.81 24.22 -5.23
CA ASN A 331 11.79 23.13 -5.19
C ASN A 331 11.97 22.38 -6.52
N LYS A 332 11.14 22.64 -7.54
CA LYS A 332 11.13 21.90 -8.82
C LYS A 332 12.50 21.76 -9.46
N LYS A 333 13.37 22.79 -9.37
CA LYS A 333 14.71 22.77 -9.95
C LYS A 333 15.71 21.85 -9.21
N LYS A 334 15.42 21.49 -7.96
CA LYS A 334 16.24 20.59 -7.13
C LYS A 334 15.77 19.13 -7.23
N ILE A 335 14.57 18.89 -7.74
CA ILE A 335 13.99 17.55 -7.86
C ILE A 335 14.54 16.93 -9.14
N GLU A 336 15.34 15.87 -9.00
CA GLU A 336 15.98 15.19 -10.12
C GLU A 336 15.01 14.28 -10.89
N LEU A 337 14.01 13.72 -10.19
CA LEU A 337 13.02 12.84 -10.81
C LEU A 337 11.98 13.64 -11.64
N PRO A 338 11.53 13.12 -12.79
CA PRO A 338 10.47 13.74 -13.56
C PRO A 338 9.15 13.73 -12.77
N ILE A 339 8.52 14.91 -12.66
CA ILE A 339 7.22 15.07 -12.01
C ILE A 339 6.12 14.95 -13.07
N LEU A 340 5.29 13.92 -12.94
CA LEU A 340 4.21 13.62 -13.89
C LEU A 340 2.88 14.17 -13.41
N THR A 341 2.41 15.25 -14.05
CA THR A 341 1.06 15.80 -13.84
C THR A 341 -0.01 15.04 -14.64
N HIS A 342 0.38 14.40 -15.74
CA HIS A 342 -0.39 13.38 -16.47
C HIS A 342 0.55 12.28 -16.96
N THR A 343 0.01 11.14 -17.38
CA THR A 343 0.81 9.97 -17.81
C THR A 343 0.79 9.73 -19.32
N LYS A 344 0.10 10.59 -20.08
CA LYS A 344 -0.07 10.43 -21.54
C LYS A 344 1.23 10.44 -22.34
N THR A 345 2.21 11.26 -21.97
CA THR A 345 3.42 11.52 -22.78
C THR A 345 4.68 10.88 -22.22
N PHE A 346 4.58 10.22 -21.07
CA PHE A 346 5.73 9.58 -20.43
C PHE A 346 5.68 8.09 -20.72
N GLU A 347 6.83 7.50 -21.00
CA GLU A 347 6.98 6.08 -21.31
C GLU A 347 8.03 5.50 -20.38
N HIS A 348 7.64 4.45 -19.65
CA HIS A 348 8.53 3.71 -18.76
C HIS A 348 7.87 2.36 -18.44
N PRO A 349 8.61 1.25 -18.35
CA PRO A 349 8.03 -0.06 -18.05
C PRO A 349 7.16 -0.09 -16.79
N THR A 350 7.57 0.63 -15.73
CA THR A 350 6.78 0.79 -14.50
C THR A 350 5.41 1.42 -14.75
N LEU A 351 5.32 2.39 -15.67
CA LEU A 351 4.07 3.07 -16.00
C LEU A 351 3.15 2.17 -16.83
N ASP A 352 3.69 1.26 -17.65
CA ASP A 352 2.88 0.29 -18.40
C ASP A 352 2.21 -0.72 -17.47
N ILE A 353 2.94 -1.19 -16.45
CA ILE A 353 2.36 -1.99 -15.37
C ILE A 353 1.27 -1.20 -14.63
N GLU A 354 1.51 0.09 -14.34
CA GLU A 354 0.51 0.94 -13.68
C GLU A 354 -0.76 1.11 -14.53
N ARG A 355 -0.63 1.42 -15.83
CA ARG A 355 -1.76 1.55 -16.78
C ARG A 355 -2.61 0.29 -16.79
N LYS A 356 -1.97 -0.89 -16.82
CA LYS A 356 -2.64 -2.19 -16.72
C LYS A 356 -3.38 -2.36 -15.40
N SER A 357 -2.75 -1.99 -14.28
CA SER A 357 -3.39 -2.03 -12.97
C SER A 357 -4.61 -1.10 -12.86
N ASN A 358 -4.54 0.11 -13.42
CA ASN A 358 -5.68 1.05 -13.46
C ASN A 358 -6.81 0.49 -14.34
N ALA A 359 -6.46 -0.12 -15.48
CA ALA A 359 -7.44 -0.73 -16.37
C ALA A 359 -8.22 -1.87 -15.70
N VAL A 360 -7.49 -2.75 -15.01
CA VAL A 360 -8.08 -3.83 -14.21
C VAL A 360 -8.93 -3.26 -13.09
N TYR A 361 -8.49 -2.21 -12.40
CA TYR A 361 -9.26 -1.61 -11.31
C TYR A 361 -10.65 -1.11 -11.77
N PHE A 362 -10.73 -0.48 -12.95
CA PHE A 362 -11.99 0.00 -13.50
C PHE A 362 -12.82 -1.08 -14.23
N SER A 363 -12.32 -2.31 -14.37
CA SER A 363 -13.01 -3.39 -15.11
C SER A 363 -14.36 -3.78 -14.53
N ILE A 364 -14.60 -3.51 -13.23
CA ILE A 364 -15.87 -3.81 -12.57
C ILE A 364 -16.94 -2.73 -12.83
N MET A 365 -16.58 -1.60 -13.43
CA MET A 365 -17.52 -0.54 -13.78
C MET A 365 -18.33 -0.95 -15.00
N GLN A 366 -19.60 -0.54 -15.08
CA GLN A 366 -20.43 -0.77 -16.26
C GLN A 366 -20.10 0.24 -17.37
N GLU A 367 -20.38 -0.11 -18.63
CA GLU A 367 -20.29 0.86 -19.73
C GLU A 367 -21.46 1.86 -19.69
N PRO A 368 -21.28 3.11 -20.15
CA PRO A 368 -20.08 3.70 -20.76
C PRO A 368 -19.05 4.22 -19.73
N LEU A 369 -19.35 4.13 -18.43
CA LEU A 369 -18.55 4.71 -17.35
C LEU A 369 -17.13 4.12 -17.31
N ARG A 370 -16.98 2.80 -17.52
CA ARG A 370 -15.67 2.15 -17.62
C ARG A 370 -14.79 2.81 -18.68
N THR A 371 -15.26 2.90 -19.92
CA THR A 371 -14.50 3.52 -21.02
C THR A 371 -14.14 4.98 -20.73
N GLN A 372 -15.05 5.73 -20.11
CA GLN A 372 -14.78 7.12 -19.72
C GLN A 372 -13.66 7.22 -18.68
N LEU A 373 -13.69 6.37 -17.64
CA LEU A 373 -12.68 6.38 -16.57
C LEU A 373 -11.29 6.01 -17.07
N LEU A 374 -11.19 5.03 -17.97
CA LEU A 374 -9.91 4.64 -18.58
C LEU A 374 -9.25 5.80 -19.35
N LYS A 375 -10.04 6.58 -20.09
CA LYS A 375 -9.56 7.76 -20.81
C LYS A 375 -9.17 8.89 -19.86
N GLN A 376 -9.98 9.10 -18.82
CA GLN A 376 -9.75 10.14 -17.82
C GLN A 376 -8.48 9.89 -17.02
N ASP A 377 -8.20 8.67 -16.56
CA ASP A 377 -7.05 8.40 -15.67
C ASP A 377 -5.70 8.83 -16.27
N ALA A 378 -5.48 8.59 -17.57
CA ALA A 378 -4.24 8.96 -18.25
C ALA A 378 -4.07 10.47 -18.46
N THR A 379 -5.18 11.22 -18.49
CA THR A 379 -5.24 12.65 -18.75
C THR A 379 -5.63 13.48 -17.53
N HIS A 380 -5.92 12.84 -16.41
CA HIS A 380 -6.36 13.51 -15.19
C HIS A 380 -5.21 14.33 -14.64
N HIS A 381 -5.41 15.65 -14.62
CA HIS A 381 -4.52 16.60 -13.98
C HIS A 381 -4.62 16.49 -12.45
N PRO A 382 -3.57 16.91 -11.71
CA PRO A 382 -3.58 16.84 -10.26
C PRO A 382 -4.74 17.62 -9.64
N ILE A 383 -5.37 17.05 -8.62
CA ILE A 383 -6.41 17.71 -7.85
C ILE A 383 -5.81 18.91 -7.11
N ARG A 384 -6.43 20.08 -7.22
CA ARG A 384 -6.03 21.28 -6.48
C ARG A 384 -7.04 21.57 -5.37
N TYR A 385 -6.53 21.89 -4.18
CA TYR A 385 -7.34 22.22 -3.02
C TYR A 385 -6.89 23.57 -2.44
N ASP A 386 -7.87 24.41 -2.14
CA ASP A 386 -7.69 25.64 -1.38
C ASP A 386 -8.01 25.34 0.09
N GLU A 387 -6.96 25.22 0.89
CA GLU A 387 -7.04 24.92 2.32
C GLU A 387 -7.61 26.08 3.16
N ILE A 388 -7.60 27.31 2.64
CA ILE A 388 -8.14 28.50 3.31
C ILE A 388 -9.66 28.55 3.09
N MET A 389 -10.08 28.46 1.83
CA MET A 389 -11.49 28.48 1.43
C MET A 389 -12.18 27.12 1.59
N LYS A 390 -11.42 26.07 1.93
CA LYS A 390 -11.85 24.68 2.08
C LYS A 390 -12.59 24.11 0.85
N LYS A 391 -12.13 24.43 -0.36
CA LYS A 391 -12.76 24.01 -1.63
C LYS A 391 -11.76 23.45 -2.63
N PHE A 392 -12.22 22.55 -3.50
CA PHE A 392 -11.44 22.12 -4.66
C PHE A 392 -11.48 23.19 -5.75
N LEU A 393 -10.37 23.36 -6.48
CA LEU A 393 -10.18 24.38 -7.52
C LEU A 393 -10.35 23.82 -8.93
#